data_AF-A0A2A6DXK4-F1
#
_entry.id   AF-A0A2A6DXK4-F1
#
_cell.length_a   1.000
_cell.length_b   1.000
_cell.length_c   1.000
_cell.angle_alpha   90.00
_cell.angle_beta   90.00
_cell.angle_gamma   90.00
#
_symmetry.space_group_name_H-M   'P 1'
#
loop_
_entity.id
_entity.type
_entity.pdbx_description
1 polymer ?
#
loop_
_entity_poly.entity_id
_entity_poly.type
_entity_poly.pdbx_seq_one_letter_code
_entity_poly.pdbx_strand_id
1 'polypeptide(L)'
;MENDEKLKQLELEIQKLKEEIQSLKEAVFNLAYSKTTDPKFAFFDWLVRYGVVFNGKRERLDWVMHVLECRLEQKPLSKQKSIPGVSYELLYKESVPTYEETKTLLMQVLETNNEEIVKDLIDSLIKQGIRNKLVEYLQQHR
;
A
#
# COMPACT_ATOMS: atom_id res chain seq x y z
N MET A 1 12.33 2.65 -43.92
CA MET A 1 13.71 2.21 -43.65
C MET A 1 14.30 2.93 -42.44
N GLU A 2 14.61 4.22 -42.49
CA GLU A 2 15.21 4.93 -41.34
C GLU A 2 14.30 4.98 -40.09
N ASN A 3 12.98 5.15 -40.27
CA ASN A 3 12.00 5.07 -39.19
C ASN A 3 11.86 3.66 -38.60
N ASP A 4 12.05 2.61 -39.41
CA ASP A 4 11.87 1.22 -38.96
C ASP A 4 13.09 0.76 -38.14
N GLU A 5 14.29 1.23 -38.50
CA GLU A 5 15.51 0.99 -37.72
C GLU A 5 15.48 1.75 -36.39
N LYS A 6 15.01 3.00 -36.40
CA LYS A 6 14.82 3.80 -35.18
C LYS A 6 13.79 3.17 -34.25
N LEU A 7 12.69 2.64 -34.80
CA LEU A 7 11.67 1.94 -34.01
C LEU A 7 12.26 0.71 -33.32
N LYS A 8 13.00 -0.12 -34.04
CA LYS A 8 13.68 -1.31 -33.48
C LYS A 8 14.69 -0.95 -32.39
N GLN A 9 15.45 0.13 -32.56
CA GLN A 9 16.39 0.60 -31.54
C GLN A 9 15.67 1.02 -30.26
N LEU A 10 14.56 1.76 -30.38
CA LEU A 10 13.74 2.17 -29.24
C LEU A 10 13.11 0.97 -28.53
N GLU A 11 12.64 -0.03 -29.27
CA GLU A 11 12.08 -1.26 -28.67
C GLU A 11 13.13 -2.04 -27.88
N LEU A 12 14.36 -2.15 -28.40
CA LEU A 12 15.48 -2.78 -27.70
C LEU A 12 15.87 -2.00 -26.43
N GLU A 13 15.91 -0.67 -26.51
CA GLU A 13 16.22 0.17 -25.36
C GLU A 13 15.13 0.06 -24.28
N ILE A 14 13.86 0.07 -24.67
CA ILE A 14 12.73 -0.15 -23.75
C ILE A 14 12.84 -1.52 -23.07
N GLN A 15 13.19 -2.55 -23.83
CA GLN A 15 13.34 -3.89 -23.27
C GLN A 15 14.49 -3.96 -22.26
N LYS A 16 15.64 -3.39 -22.60
CA LYS A 16 16.80 -3.30 -21.70
C LYS A 16 16.46 -2.55 -20.41
N LEU A 17 15.79 -1.40 -20.52
CA LEU A 17 15.37 -0.61 -19.35
C LEU A 17 14.38 -1.38 -18.46
N LYS A 18 13.47 -2.16 -19.05
CA LYS A 18 12.56 -3.02 -18.28
C LYS A 18 13.30 -4.09 -17.49
N GLU A 19 14.30 -4.73 -18.09
CA GLU A 19 15.16 -5.73 -17.44
C GLU A 19 16.00 -5.13 -16.32
N GLU A 20 16.58 -3.96 -16.54
CA GLU A 20 17.33 -3.22 -15.50
C GLU A 20 16.43 -2.83 -14.32
N ILE A 21 15.24 -2.28 -14.60
CA ILE A 21 14.26 -1.95 -13.56
C ILE A 21 13.86 -3.20 -12.75
N GLN A 22 13.66 -4.33 -13.43
CA GLN A 22 13.31 -5.59 -12.76
C GLN A 22 14.44 -6.07 -11.86
N SER A 23 15.68 -6.03 -12.35
CA SER A 23 16.87 -6.41 -11.57
C SER A 23 17.06 -5.52 -10.34
N LEU A 24 16.82 -4.21 -10.47
CA LEU A 24 16.89 -3.26 -9.35
C LEU A 24 15.80 -3.52 -8.31
N LYS A 25 14.57 -3.84 -8.74
CA LYS A 25 13.49 -4.21 -7.81
C LYS A 25 13.85 -5.45 -7.00
N GLU A 26 14.38 -6.48 -7.65
CA GLU A 26 14.84 -7.70 -7.00
C GLU A 26 15.96 -7.42 -6.00
N ALA A 27 16.94 -6.61 -6.37
CA ALA A 27 18.00 -6.19 -5.46
C ALA A 27 17.44 -5.47 -4.22
N VAL A 28 16.49 -4.54 -4.41
CA VAL A 28 15.83 -3.83 -3.30
C VAL A 28 15.06 -4.79 -2.40
N PHE A 29 14.31 -5.75 -2.96
CA PHE A 29 13.60 -6.75 -2.16
C PHE A 29 14.58 -7.63 -1.37
N ASN A 30 15.63 -8.13 -2.02
CA ASN A 30 16.65 -8.95 -1.35
C ASN A 30 17.32 -8.18 -0.20
N LEU A 31 17.65 -6.91 -0.39
CA LEU A 31 18.19 -6.05 0.67
C LEU A 31 17.17 -5.82 1.80
N ALA A 32 15.90 -5.65 1.47
CA ALA A 32 14.84 -5.49 2.47
C ALA A 32 14.64 -6.75 3.32
N TYR A 33 14.78 -7.94 2.73
CA TYR A 33 14.71 -9.22 3.45
C TYR A 33 15.99 -9.58 4.21
N SER A 34 17.16 -9.10 3.76
CA SER A 34 18.46 -9.48 4.33
C SER A 34 18.90 -8.63 5.53
N LYS A 35 18.11 -7.61 5.91
CA LYS A 35 18.42 -6.71 7.02
C LYS A 35 17.48 -6.90 8.21
N THR A 36 17.94 -6.51 9.39
CA THR A 36 17.05 -6.35 10.54
C THR A 36 16.24 -5.05 10.40
N THR A 37 14.94 -5.12 10.65
CA THR A 37 14.07 -3.94 10.61
C THR A 37 14.32 -3.07 11.85
N ASP A 38 14.74 -1.82 11.64
CA ASP A 38 14.71 -0.79 12.70
C ASP A 38 13.24 -0.45 13.01
N PRO A 39 12.78 -0.59 14.27
CA PRO A 39 11.40 -0.27 14.65
C PRO A 39 10.95 1.14 14.26
N LYS A 40 11.87 2.12 14.22
CA LYS A 40 11.59 3.51 13.82
C LYS A 40 11.12 3.64 12.37
N PHE A 41 11.37 2.62 11.54
CA PHE A 41 11.03 2.60 10.13
C PHE A 41 10.20 1.35 9.76
N ALA A 42 9.52 0.73 10.73
CA ALA A 42 8.83 -0.54 10.53
C ALA A 42 7.78 -0.51 9.38
N PHE A 43 7.00 0.56 9.26
CA PHE A 43 6.03 0.73 8.18
C PHE A 43 6.71 0.97 6.83
N PHE A 44 7.75 1.79 6.78
CA PHE A 44 8.49 2.01 5.53
C PHE A 44 9.18 0.74 5.03
N ASP A 45 9.71 -0.04 5.97
CA ASP A 45 10.26 -1.36 5.69
C ASP A 45 9.19 -2.32 5.15
N TRP A 46 8.01 -2.35 5.78
CA TRP A 46 6.86 -3.13 5.31
C TRP A 46 6.45 -2.75 3.88
N LEU A 47 6.37 -1.44 3.58
CA LEU A 47 6.04 -0.95 2.23
C LEU A 47 7.01 -1.49 1.17
N VAL A 48 8.30 -1.58 1.50
CA VAL A 48 9.32 -2.11 0.58
C VAL A 48 9.19 -3.63 0.47
N ARG A 49 9.12 -4.37 1.58
CA ARG A 49 9.04 -5.85 1.55
C ARG A 49 7.84 -6.38 0.76
N TYR A 50 6.70 -5.68 0.84
CA TYR A 50 5.47 -6.06 0.14
C TYR A 50 5.25 -5.31 -1.19
N GLY A 51 6.25 -4.57 -1.68
CA GLY A 51 6.18 -3.90 -2.99
C GLY A 51 5.12 -2.80 -3.11
N VAL A 52 4.65 -2.27 -1.98
CA VAL A 52 3.61 -1.23 -1.92
C VAL A 52 4.15 0.15 -2.30
N VAL A 53 5.48 0.33 -2.25
CA VAL A 53 6.17 1.54 -2.75
C VAL A 53 5.99 1.78 -4.25
N PHE A 54 5.58 0.76 -5.02
CA PHE A 54 5.45 0.83 -6.48
C PHE A 54 4.01 1.07 -6.93
N ASN A 55 3.85 1.58 -8.16
CA ASN A 55 2.59 1.61 -8.91
C ASN A 55 1.41 2.29 -8.17
N GLY A 56 1.67 3.34 -7.39
CA GLY A 56 0.64 4.11 -6.69
C GLY A 56 -0.11 3.35 -5.59
N LYS A 57 0.31 2.12 -5.22
CA LYS A 57 -0.34 1.35 -4.12
C LYS A 57 -0.26 2.12 -2.80
N ARG A 58 0.89 2.74 -2.51
CA ARG A 58 1.07 3.60 -1.33
C ARG A 58 0.04 4.73 -1.26
N GLU A 59 -0.18 5.47 -2.34
CA GLU A 59 -1.11 6.60 -2.34
C GLU A 59 -2.55 6.15 -2.12
N ARG A 60 -2.94 5.01 -2.72
CA ARG A 60 -4.25 4.40 -2.50
C ARG A 60 -4.40 3.96 -1.04
N LEU A 61 -3.37 3.30 -0.47
CA LEU A 61 -3.35 2.85 0.92
C LEU A 61 -3.45 4.04 1.89
N ASP A 62 -2.67 5.10 1.66
CA ASP A 62 -2.70 6.32 2.46
C ASP A 62 -4.08 7.00 2.44
N TRP A 63 -4.75 6.99 1.28
CA TRP A 63 -6.11 7.51 1.16
C TRP A 63 -7.14 6.65 1.90
N VAL A 64 -7.07 5.31 1.77
CA VAL A 64 -7.97 4.40 2.49
C VAL A 64 -7.80 4.58 4.01
N MET A 65 -6.57 4.60 4.51
CA MET A 65 -6.30 4.83 5.94
C MET A 65 -6.81 6.20 6.40
N HIS A 66 -6.64 7.24 5.59
CA HIS A 66 -7.16 8.57 5.90
C HIS A 66 -8.70 8.58 6.00
N VAL A 67 -9.41 7.92 5.08
CA VAL A 67 -10.86 7.80 5.12
C VAL A 67 -11.32 7.04 6.36
N LEU A 68 -10.65 5.94 6.70
CA LEU A 68 -10.95 5.16 7.90
C LEU A 68 -10.76 5.99 9.18
N GLU A 69 -9.69 6.78 9.28
CA GLU A 69 -9.48 7.71 10.39
C GLU A 69 -10.57 8.79 10.47
N CYS A 70 -10.96 9.37 9.33
CA CYS A 70 -12.06 10.34 9.29
C CYS A 70 -13.38 9.71 9.77
N ARG A 71 -13.70 8.49 9.35
CA ARG A 71 -14.90 7.77 9.80
C ARG A 71 -14.85 7.44 11.30
N LEU A 72 -13.69 6.99 11.79
CA LEU A 72 -13.48 6.71 13.21
C LEU A 72 -13.69 7.96 14.07
N GLU A 73 -13.20 9.10 13.61
CA GLU A 73 -13.34 10.39 14.30
C GLU A 73 -14.63 11.15 13.99
N GLN A 74 -15.51 10.58 13.15
CA GLN A 74 -16.71 11.23 12.62
C GLN A 74 -16.42 12.62 12.02
N LYS A 75 -15.25 12.78 11.40
CA LYS A 75 -14.83 14.00 10.73
C LYS A 75 -15.29 14.00 9.27
N PRO A 76 -15.74 15.16 8.75
CA PRO A 76 -16.12 15.26 7.35
C PRO A 76 -14.90 15.06 6.44
N LEU A 77 -15.11 14.37 5.32
CA LEU A 77 -14.13 14.27 4.25
C LEU A 77 -14.23 15.48 3.33
N SER A 78 -13.08 16.06 2.98
CA SER A 78 -13.01 17.19 2.04
C SER A 78 -13.38 16.80 0.61
N LYS A 79 -13.22 15.52 0.26
CA LYS A 79 -13.60 14.95 -1.04
C LYS A 79 -13.73 13.44 -0.93
N GLN A 80 -14.59 12.85 -1.76
CA GLN A 80 -14.63 11.42 -2.00
C GLN A 80 -13.98 11.12 -3.35
N LYS A 81 -13.24 10.01 -3.42
CA LYS A 81 -12.56 9.55 -4.62
C LYS A 81 -12.85 8.07 -4.84
N SER A 82 -13.11 7.68 -6.08
CA SER A 82 -13.09 6.27 -6.45
C SER A 82 -11.64 5.76 -6.46
N ILE A 83 -11.42 4.59 -5.87
CA ILE A 83 -10.12 3.90 -5.90
C ILE A 83 -10.31 2.59 -6.66
N PRO A 84 -9.56 2.33 -7.74
CA PRO A 84 -9.62 1.07 -8.45
C PRO A 84 -9.39 -0.12 -7.52
N GLY A 85 -10.32 -1.09 -7.56
CA GLY A 85 -10.27 -2.32 -6.77
C GLY A 85 -10.80 -2.22 -5.34
N VAL A 86 -11.22 -1.03 -4.88
CA VAL A 86 -11.74 -0.81 -3.53
C VAL A 86 -13.24 -0.48 -3.58
N SER A 87 -14.03 -1.10 -2.71
CA SER A 87 -15.48 -0.85 -2.64
C SER A 87 -15.78 0.56 -2.16
N TYR A 88 -16.45 1.34 -3.01
CA TYR A 88 -16.83 2.73 -2.70
C TYR A 88 -17.81 2.81 -1.53
N GLU A 89 -18.86 1.99 -1.57
CA GLU A 89 -19.92 1.95 -0.56
C GLU A 89 -19.35 1.55 0.81
N LEU A 90 -18.45 0.56 0.82
CA LEU A 90 -17.80 0.12 2.05
C LEU A 90 -16.84 1.18 2.59
N LEU A 91 -16.08 1.84 1.71
CA LEU A 91 -15.08 2.83 2.09
C LEU A 91 -15.73 4.08 2.72
N TYR A 92 -16.81 4.58 2.12
CA TYR A 92 -17.46 5.86 2.52
C TYR A 92 -18.74 5.69 3.35
N LYS A 93 -18.96 4.51 3.92
CA LYS A 93 -20.05 4.27 4.87
C LYS A 93 -19.95 5.24 6.06
N GLU A 94 -21.07 5.84 6.47
CA GLU A 94 -21.09 6.88 7.51
C GLU A 94 -20.77 6.36 8.92
N SER A 95 -20.92 5.06 9.16
CA SER A 95 -20.64 4.45 10.46
C SER A 95 -19.14 4.33 10.73
N VAL A 96 -18.79 4.27 12.03
CA VAL A 96 -17.47 3.85 12.49
C VAL A 96 -17.10 2.53 11.80
N PRO A 97 -15.90 2.42 11.19
CA PRO A 97 -15.51 1.22 10.48
C PRO A 97 -15.30 0.08 11.45
N THR A 98 -15.82 -1.12 11.17
CA THR A 98 -15.47 -2.30 11.99
C THR A 98 -14.06 -2.80 11.66
N TYR A 99 -13.52 -3.68 12.51
CA TYR A 99 -12.26 -4.37 12.22
C TYR A 99 -12.33 -5.14 10.89
N GLU A 100 -13.40 -5.89 10.65
CA GLU A 100 -13.59 -6.66 9.42
C GLU A 100 -13.76 -5.77 8.18
N GLU A 101 -14.47 -4.64 8.30
CA GLU A 101 -14.57 -3.66 7.21
C GLU A 101 -13.19 -3.07 6.88
N THR A 102 -12.41 -2.71 7.92
CA THR A 102 -11.06 -2.18 7.76
C THR A 102 -10.13 -3.21 7.12
N LYS A 103 -10.11 -4.45 7.62
CA LYS A 103 -9.32 -5.55 7.06
C LYS A 103 -9.66 -5.76 5.59
N THR A 104 -10.96 -5.81 5.26
CA THR A 104 -11.43 -5.98 3.88
C THR A 104 -10.94 -4.86 2.96
N LEU A 105 -11.04 -3.60 3.39
CA LEU A 105 -10.58 -2.44 2.61
C LEU A 105 -9.04 -2.45 2.44
N LEU A 106 -8.30 -2.85 3.46
CA LEU A 106 -6.84 -3.00 3.40
C LEU A 106 -6.43 -4.15 2.47
N MET A 107 -7.14 -5.29 2.48
CA MET A 107 -6.91 -6.39 1.53
C MET A 107 -7.18 -5.95 0.08
N GLN A 108 -8.28 -5.21 -0.14
CA GLN A 108 -8.65 -4.68 -1.45
C GLN A 108 -7.59 -3.73 -2.01
N VAL A 109 -7.11 -2.77 -1.21
CA VAL A 109 -6.12 -1.79 -1.69
C VAL A 109 -4.74 -2.42 -1.95
N LEU A 110 -4.41 -3.49 -1.23
CA LEU A 110 -3.18 -4.24 -1.42
C LEU A 110 -3.28 -5.27 -2.55
N GLU A 111 -4.51 -5.53 -3.04
CA GLU A 111 -4.82 -6.53 -4.05
C GLU A 111 -4.38 -7.93 -3.60
N THR A 112 -4.69 -8.28 -2.34
CA THR A 112 -4.28 -9.54 -1.72
C THR A 112 -5.44 -10.22 -1.00
N ASN A 113 -5.39 -11.55 -0.96
CA ASN A 113 -6.27 -12.37 -0.12
C ASN A 113 -5.55 -12.87 1.15
N ASN A 114 -4.30 -12.48 1.37
CA ASN A 114 -3.50 -12.91 2.51
C ASN A 114 -3.70 -11.96 3.70
N GLU A 115 -4.43 -12.42 4.72
CA GLU A 115 -4.68 -11.64 5.94
C GLU A 115 -3.42 -11.34 6.74
N GLU A 116 -2.41 -12.20 6.71
CA GLU A 116 -1.16 -11.97 7.44
C GLU A 116 -0.42 -10.73 6.93
N ILE A 117 -0.56 -10.39 5.65
CA ILE A 117 0.01 -9.14 5.09
C ILE A 117 -0.62 -7.91 5.75
N VAL A 118 -1.94 -7.95 5.99
CA VAL A 118 -2.68 -6.85 6.65
C VAL A 118 -2.35 -6.78 8.14
N LYS A 119 -2.21 -7.92 8.79
CA LYS A 119 -1.77 -7.98 10.18
C LYS A 119 -0.34 -7.42 10.35
N ASP A 120 0.57 -7.81 9.46
CA ASP A 120 1.92 -7.25 9.40
C ASP A 120 1.92 -5.74 9.15
N LEU A 121 0.98 -5.24 8.34
CA LEU A 121 0.79 -3.79 8.14
C LEU A 121 0.43 -3.14 9.46
N ILE A 122 -0.60 -3.63 10.16
CA ILE A 122 -1.04 -3.07 11.43
C ILE A 122 0.10 -3.09 12.45
N ASP A 123 0.82 -4.21 12.58
CA ASP A 123 1.99 -4.34 13.45
C ASP A 123 3.11 -3.35 13.08
N SER A 124 3.31 -3.07 11.80
CA SER A 124 4.29 -2.10 11.34
C SER A 124 3.91 -0.66 11.69
N LEU A 125 2.62 -0.32 11.62
CA LEU A 125 2.08 0.98 12.03
C LEU A 125 2.23 1.18 13.55
N ILE A 126 1.92 0.14 14.34
CA ILE A 126 2.11 0.11 15.80
C ILE A 126 3.58 0.37 16.15
N LYS A 127 4.49 -0.43 15.58
CA LYS A 127 5.92 -0.36 15.91
C LYS A 127 6.53 1.01 15.59
N GLN A 128 6.07 1.62 14.50
CA GLN A 128 6.57 2.92 14.08
C GLN A 128 5.86 4.09 14.80
N GLY A 129 4.71 3.85 15.43
CA GLY A 129 3.95 4.88 16.15
C GLY A 129 3.28 5.90 15.22
N ILE A 130 2.73 5.43 14.09
CA ILE A 130 1.98 6.26 13.14
C ILE A 130 0.53 5.80 13.03
N ARG A 131 -0.37 6.72 12.67
CA ARG A 131 -1.82 6.46 12.56
C ARG A 131 -2.40 5.91 13.88
N ASN A 132 -1.88 6.39 15.02
CA ASN A 132 -2.12 5.82 16.35
C ASN A 132 -3.60 5.57 16.65
N LYS A 133 -4.49 6.49 16.30
CA LYS A 133 -5.94 6.33 16.55
C LYS A 133 -6.54 5.15 15.81
N LEU A 134 -6.23 5.00 14.52
CA LEU A 134 -6.70 3.86 13.72
C LEU A 134 -6.14 2.57 14.28
N VAL A 135 -4.85 2.57 14.63
CA VAL A 135 -4.15 1.42 15.18
C VAL A 135 -4.70 0.99 16.55
N GLU A 136 -4.88 1.92 17.47
CA GLU A 136 -5.47 1.69 18.80
C GLU A 136 -6.87 1.12 18.68
N TYR A 137 -7.69 1.68 17.77
CA TYR A 137 -9.02 1.15 17.47
C TYR A 137 -8.96 -0.31 17.00
N LEU A 138 -8.08 -0.62 16.04
CA LEU A 138 -7.93 -1.97 15.50
C LEU A 138 -7.41 -2.97 16.54
N GLN A 139 -6.55 -2.55 17.46
CA GLN A 139 -6.06 -3.42 18.55
C GLN A 139 -7.16 -3.79 19.55
N GLN A 140 -8.09 -2.89 19.83
CA GLN A 140 -9.18 -3.11 20.78
C GLN A 140 -10.31 -3.98 20.23
N HIS A 141 -10.41 -4.12 18.90
CA HIS A 141 -11.53 -4.76 18.21
C HIS A 141 -11.09 -5.94 17.31
N ARG A 142 -9.86 -6.44 17.51
CA ARG A 142 -9.30 -7.64 16.87
C ARG A 142 -9.95 -8.92 17.39
#